data_AF-A0A7X6YEZ6-F1
#
_entry.id   AF-A0A7X6YEZ6-F1
#
_cell.length_a   1.000
_cell.length_b   1.000
_cell.length_c   1.000
_cell.angle_alpha   90.00
_cell.angle_beta   90.00
_cell.angle_gamma   90.00
#
_symmetry.space_group_name_H-M   'P 1'
#
loop_
_entity.id
_entity.type
_entity.pdbx_description
1 polymer ?
#
loop_
_entity_poly.entity_id
_entity_poly.type
_entity_poly.pdbx_seq_one_letter_code
_entity_poly.pdbx_strand_id
1 'polypeptide(L)'
;MSVRSSGFAQGVIAACLVGMAMSVQAAEWPGGSSFTIPAGTSVTNATAQPSISCFTNNGTLTFLPGAEVTLTGSVITAIGSGMDASGVFECLGGKLVHQGSGYFVVGHAGAVGSMTIAAGAEVRMPPGRFCIAHNGVAWRERPARGDVSVAGLLSADIIELTGYFPTNLAPPYVLSATLALEEGGVVEAGLIGKHDCARSEIRFNGGTLRTLKDTTSLFTGQGIVDLVIADNTGAVFDTNGKTVVITPGVSPGSVCLRGQTNAAAIGNGGLVKKGEGMLAFQLPPSCNTFTGAVTVLAGVLDLGRPLAEHQTVTVSEGANFVVRDA
;
A
#
# COMPACT_ATOMS: atom_id res chain seq x y z
N MET A 1 -52.90 -7.02 62.10
CA MET A 1 -51.99 -7.09 63.25
C MET A 1 -50.60 -7.39 62.72
N SER A 2 -49.67 -6.44 62.89
CA SER A 2 -48.19 -6.53 62.94
C SER A 2 -47.42 -7.57 62.08
N VAL A 3 -46.67 -7.19 61.02
CA VAL A 3 -45.28 -6.63 60.87
C VAL A 3 -44.22 -7.71 60.52
N ARG A 4 -43.39 -7.36 59.51
CA ARG A 4 -41.96 -7.70 59.22
C ARG A 4 -41.71 -8.69 58.07
N SER A 5 -40.72 -8.55 57.20
CA SER A 5 -39.81 -7.46 56.80
C SER A 5 -38.92 -7.96 55.65
N SER A 6 -38.74 -7.10 54.63
CA SER A 6 -37.52 -6.84 53.85
C SER A 6 -36.74 -7.98 53.16
N GLY A 7 -36.55 -7.82 51.84
CA GLY A 7 -35.50 -8.49 51.06
C GLY A 7 -35.45 -7.92 49.64
N PHE A 8 -34.73 -6.81 49.45
CA PHE A 8 -34.33 -6.31 48.14
C PHE A 8 -33.45 -7.37 47.44
N ALA A 9 -33.83 -7.80 46.24
CA ALA A 9 -32.92 -8.45 45.30
C ALA A 9 -33.10 -7.77 43.94
N GLN A 10 -32.26 -6.78 43.68
CA GLN A 10 -32.03 -6.24 42.34
C GLN A 10 -31.50 -7.38 41.47
N GLY A 11 -32.26 -7.77 40.45
CA GLY A 11 -31.78 -8.64 39.39
C GLY A 11 -30.70 -7.92 38.61
N VAL A 12 -29.44 -8.24 38.91
CA VAL A 12 -28.30 -7.87 38.07
C VAL A 12 -28.39 -8.71 36.81
N ILE A 13 -28.68 -8.05 35.69
CA ILE A 13 -28.48 -8.61 34.35
C ILE A 13 -26.98 -8.87 34.22
N ALA A 14 -26.59 -10.14 34.23
CA ALA A 14 -25.24 -10.56 33.90
C ALA A 14 -25.02 -10.28 32.41
N ALA A 15 -24.47 -9.10 32.10
CA ALA A 15 -23.83 -8.86 30.82
C ALA A 15 -22.59 -9.76 30.77
N CYS A 16 -22.65 -10.82 29.96
CA CYS A 16 -21.46 -11.56 29.57
C CYS A 16 -20.50 -10.61 28.83
N LEU A 17 -19.58 -9.99 29.57
CA LEU A 17 -18.31 -9.54 29.01
C LEU A 17 -17.55 -10.81 28.59
N VAL A 18 -17.74 -11.24 27.34
CA VAL A 18 -16.75 -12.07 26.67
C VAL A 18 -15.57 -11.15 26.39
N GLY A 19 -14.69 -11.04 27.38
CA GLY A 19 -13.35 -10.53 27.15
C GLY A 19 -12.69 -11.47 26.16
N MET A 20 -12.53 -11.05 24.91
CA MET A 20 -11.54 -11.63 24.01
C MET A 20 -10.18 -11.38 24.68
N ALA A 21 -9.72 -12.35 25.46
CA ALA A 21 -8.36 -12.35 25.97
C ALA A 21 -7.45 -12.43 24.74
N MET A 22 -6.88 -11.30 24.34
CA MET A 22 -5.85 -11.26 23.29
C MET A 22 -4.64 -12.03 23.84
N SER A 23 -4.47 -13.29 23.42
CA SER A 23 -3.26 -14.04 23.75
C SER A 23 -2.10 -13.42 22.96
N VAL A 24 -1.17 -12.81 23.68
CA VAL A 24 0.10 -12.33 23.11
C VAL A 24 1.10 -13.49 23.20
N GLN A 25 1.60 -13.95 22.04
CA GLN A 25 2.61 -14.99 21.96
C GLN A 25 3.93 -14.41 21.41
N ALA A 26 5.05 -14.79 22.01
CA ALA A 26 6.36 -14.52 21.42
C ALA A 26 6.54 -15.42 20.18
N ALA A 27 7.13 -14.87 19.12
CA ALA A 27 7.44 -15.64 17.92
C ALA A 27 8.59 -16.62 18.18
N GLU A 28 8.31 -17.90 18.05
CA GLU A 28 9.31 -18.97 17.95
C GLU A 28 8.93 -19.88 16.78
N TRP A 29 9.55 -19.66 15.62
CA TRP A 29 9.19 -20.38 14.40
C TRP A 29 10.26 -21.39 14.01
N PRO A 30 9.91 -22.67 13.80
CA PRO A 30 10.84 -23.64 13.27
C PRO A 30 11.32 -23.24 11.86
N GLY A 31 12.60 -23.46 11.57
CA GLY A 31 13.14 -23.22 10.24
C GLY A 31 12.40 -24.03 9.15
N GLY A 32 12.13 -23.39 8.01
CA GLY A 32 11.40 -23.97 6.89
C GLY A 32 9.90 -24.16 7.11
N SER A 33 9.37 -23.75 8.27
CA SER A 33 7.95 -23.95 8.61
C SER A 33 7.01 -23.07 7.77
N SER A 34 5.74 -23.50 7.73
CA SER A 34 4.61 -22.67 7.33
C SER A 34 3.59 -22.68 8.47
N PHE A 35 3.01 -21.53 8.79
CA PHE A 35 2.03 -21.45 9.88
C PHE A 35 0.90 -20.45 9.60
N THR A 36 -0.14 -20.54 10.42
CA THR A 36 -1.27 -19.61 10.40
C THR A 36 -1.42 -18.98 11.78
N ILE A 37 -1.51 -17.64 11.82
CA ILE A 37 -1.94 -16.89 13.00
C ILE A 37 -3.46 -16.73 12.87
N PRO A 38 -4.27 -17.34 13.75
CA PRO A 38 -5.72 -17.26 13.64
C PRO A 38 -6.28 -15.92 14.15
N ALA A 39 -7.54 -15.65 13.82
CA ALA A 39 -8.26 -14.48 14.31
C ALA A 39 -8.26 -14.39 15.84
N GLY A 40 -8.12 -13.17 16.35
CA GLY A 40 -8.02 -12.88 17.79
C GLY A 40 -6.66 -13.20 18.43
N THR A 41 -5.69 -13.73 17.67
CA THR A 41 -4.33 -14.00 18.19
C THR A 41 -3.40 -12.84 17.86
N SER A 42 -2.57 -12.45 18.83
CA SER A 42 -1.50 -11.48 18.63
C SER A 42 -0.14 -12.15 18.81
N VAL A 43 0.75 -11.98 17.83
CA VAL A 43 2.11 -12.51 17.87
C VAL A 43 3.10 -11.37 17.76
N THR A 44 4.12 -11.37 18.61
CA THR A 44 5.20 -10.38 18.56
C THR A 44 6.52 -11.08 18.28
N ASN A 45 7.19 -10.67 17.20
CA ASN A 45 8.57 -11.02 16.93
C ASN A 45 9.48 -9.87 17.38
N ALA A 46 10.46 -10.18 18.21
CA ALA A 46 11.43 -9.22 18.75
C ALA A 46 12.89 -9.58 18.42
N THR A 47 13.11 -10.67 17.70
CA THR A 47 14.44 -11.23 17.44
C THR A 47 14.55 -11.77 16.02
N ALA A 48 15.76 -12.05 15.58
CA ALA A 48 15.98 -12.76 14.33
C ALA A 48 15.40 -14.18 14.42
N GLN A 49 14.58 -14.53 13.44
CA GLN A 49 13.99 -15.86 13.27
C GLN A 49 14.74 -16.61 12.18
N PRO A 50 14.79 -17.95 12.21
CA PRO A 50 15.27 -18.72 11.07
C PRO A 50 14.41 -18.45 9.83
N SER A 51 14.93 -18.75 8.65
CA SER A 51 14.14 -18.68 7.42
C SER A 51 12.94 -19.61 7.51
N ILE A 52 11.77 -19.13 7.12
CA ILE A 52 10.52 -19.90 7.06
C ILE A 52 10.00 -19.95 5.62
N SER A 53 9.10 -20.87 5.32
CA SER A 53 8.51 -20.97 3.99
C SER A 53 7.51 -19.83 3.74
N CYS A 54 6.44 -19.75 4.54
CA CYS A 54 5.41 -18.72 4.42
C CYS A 54 4.57 -18.62 5.70
N PHE A 55 3.69 -17.63 5.77
CA PHE A 55 2.65 -17.60 6.81
C PHE A 55 1.34 -17.02 6.30
N THR A 56 0.24 -17.38 6.97
CA THR A 56 -1.05 -16.68 6.84
C THR A 56 -1.35 -16.00 8.15
N ASN A 57 -1.50 -14.68 8.13
CA ASN A 57 -1.83 -13.89 9.30
C ASN A 57 -3.28 -13.40 9.24
N ASN A 58 -4.17 -14.07 9.97
CA ASN A 58 -5.55 -13.63 10.20
C ASN A 58 -5.74 -13.02 11.60
N GLY A 59 -4.65 -12.70 12.30
CA GLY A 59 -4.64 -12.00 13.59
C GLY A 59 -3.79 -10.74 13.51
N THR A 60 -3.02 -10.47 14.56
CA THR A 60 -2.04 -9.38 14.60
C THR A 60 -0.63 -9.96 14.66
N LEU A 61 0.26 -9.48 13.80
CA LEU A 61 1.68 -9.81 13.81
C LEU A 61 2.52 -8.55 13.87
N THR A 62 3.27 -8.37 14.96
CA THR A 62 4.10 -7.19 15.19
C THR A 62 5.58 -7.55 15.17
N PHE A 63 6.39 -6.82 14.40
CA PHE A 63 7.85 -6.92 14.34
C PHE A 63 8.45 -5.71 15.05
N LEU A 64 9.19 -5.96 16.12
CA LEU A 64 9.91 -4.92 16.86
C LEU A 64 11.32 -4.70 16.28
N PRO A 65 12.04 -3.64 16.69
CA PRO A 65 13.45 -3.47 16.34
C PRO A 65 14.27 -4.72 16.71
N GLY A 66 15.09 -5.20 15.76
CA GLY A 66 15.87 -6.44 15.91
C GLY A 66 15.14 -7.70 15.42
N ALA A 67 13.84 -7.62 15.12
CA ALA A 67 13.12 -8.69 14.45
C ALA A 67 13.57 -8.82 12.99
N GLU A 68 13.97 -10.02 12.58
CA GLU A 68 14.29 -10.32 11.18
C GLU A 68 13.67 -11.67 10.80
N VAL A 69 13.08 -11.76 9.61
CA VAL A 69 12.68 -13.04 9.01
C VAL A 69 12.92 -13.03 7.51
N THR A 70 13.33 -14.19 6.99
CA THR A 70 13.35 -14.45 5.55
C THR A 70 12.28 -15.48 5.19
N LEU A 71 11.47 -15.17 4.17
CA LEU A 71 10.47 -16.06 3.58
C LEU A 71 11.04 -16.66 2.30
N THR A 72 11.06 -17.99 2.20
CA THR A 72 11.67 -18.72 1.08
C THR A 72 10.66 -19.54 0.27
N GLY A 73 9.41 -19.61 0.69
CA GLY A 73 8.38 -20.44 0.08
C GLY A 73 7.89 -19.92 -1.28
N SER A 74 7.39 -20.83 -2.11
CA SER A 74 6.82 -20.51 -3.42
C SER A 74 5.31 -20.28 -3.39
N VAL A 75 4.70 -20.29 -2.20
CA VAL A 75 3.26 -20.13 -1.99
C VAL A 75 2.93 -18.74 -1.44
N ILE A 76 1.64 -18.43 -1.33
CA ILE A 76 1.17 -17.13 -0.84
C ILE A 76 1.51 -16.98 0.65
N THR A 77 2.15 -15.85 0.98
CA THR A 77 2.14 -15.26 2.32
C THR A 77 1.06 -14.19 2.36
N ALA A 78 0.18 -14.21 3.34
CA ALA A 78 -0.98 -13.31 3.36
C ALA A 78 -1.17 -12.62 4.71
N ILE A 79 -1.49 -11.33 4.66
CA ILE A 79 -2.04 -10.54 5.77
C ILE A 79 -3.54 -10.40 5.50
N GLY A 80 -4.33 -11.19 6.22
CA GLY A 80 -5.75 -11.43 5.93
C GLY A 80 -5.90 -12.36 4.72
N SER A 81 -6.42 -13.57 4.94
CA SER A 81 -6.75 -14.53 3.88
C SER A 81 -8.02 -15.32 4.20
N GLY A 82 -8.95 -15.33 3.24
CA GLY A 82 -10.23 -16.02 3.33
C GLY A 82 -11.40 -15.06 3.55
N MET A 83 -12.61 -15.54 3.25
CA MET A 83 -13.84 -14.75 3.40
C MET A 83 -14.01 -14.31 4.86
N ASP A 84 -14.30 -13.03 5.05
CA ASP A 84 -14.51 -12.39 6.37
C ASP A 84 -13.30 -12.46 7.33
N ALA A 85 -12.13 -12.89 6.85
CA ALA A 85 -10.91 -12.83 7.62
C ALA A 85 -10.35 -11.40 7.63
N SER A 86 -9.72 -11.02 8.73
CA SER A 86 -8.93 -9.80 8.82
C SER A 86 -7.52 -10.12 9.30
N GLY A 87 -6.52 -9.35 8.87
CA GLY A 87 -5.15 -9.51 9.34
C GLY A 87 -4.45 -8.17 9.47
N VAL A 88 -3.59 -8.03 10.47
CA VAL A 88 -2.82 -6.82 10.73
C VAL A 88 -1.34 -7.18 10.85
N PHE A 89 -0.49 -6.50 10.08
CA PHE A 89 0.96 -6.63 10.17
C PHE A 89 1.60 -5.28 10.48
N GLU A 90 2.34 -5.20 11.60
CA GLU A 90 3.00 -3.99 12.05
C GLU A 90 4.51 -4.21 12.10
N CYS A 91 5.25 -3.63 11.15
CA CYS A 91 6.71 -3.64 11.17
C CYS A 91 7.22 -2.34 11.81
N LEU A 92 7.53 -2.37 13.10
CA LEU A 92 7.87 -1.23 13.94
C LEU A 92 9.38 -1.02 14.11
N GLY A 93 10.15 -1.38 13.09
CA GLY A 93 11.62 -1.32 13.07
C GLY A 93 12.30 -2.66 12.78
N GLY A 94 11.52 -3.70 12.50
CA GLY A 94 12.03 -5.00 12.05
C GLY A 94 12.29 -5.05 10.54
N LYS A 95 12.71 -6.23 10.10
CA LYS A 95 13.02 -6.53 8.70
C LYS A 95 12.33 -7.83 8.24
N LEU A 96 11.66 -7.77 7.10
CA LEU A 96 11.12 -8.94 6.42
C LEU A 96 11.66 -8.99 4.99
N VAL A 97 12.21 -10.13 4.60
CA VAL A 97 12.66 -10.35 3.22
C VAL A 97 11.93 -11.56 2.63
N HIS A 98 11.19 -11.36 1.55
CA HIS A 98 10.55 -12.44 0.80
C HIS A 98 11.39 -12.78 -0.43
N GLN A 99 12.21 -13.82 -0.31
CA GLN A 99 13.08 -14.33 -1.38
C GLN A 99 12.42 -15.45 -2.19
N GLY A 100 11.34 -16.02 -1.68
CA GLY A 100 10.56 -17.03 -2.38
C GLY A 100 9.87 -16.48 -3.63
N SER A 101 9.49 -17.37 -4.55
CA SER A 101 8.76 -17.04 -5.78
C SER A 101 7.26 -16.81 -5.56
N GLY A 102 6.78 -16.99 -4.33
CA GLY A 102 5.39 -16.74 -3.95
C GLY A 102 5.00 -15.26 -3.96
N TYR A 103 3.73 -15.00 -3.66
CA TYR A 103 3.20 -13.65 -3.49
C TYR A 103 3.19 -13.27 -2.01
N PHE A 104 3.50 -12.01 -1.71
CA PHE A 104 3.18 -11.42 -0.41
C PHE A 104 1.94 -10.53 -0.59
N VAL A 105 0.82 -10.89 0.04
CA VAL A 105 -0.48 -10.27 -0.22
C VAL A 105 -1.03 -9.62 1.05
N VAL A 106 -1.49 -8.36 0.94
CA VAL A 106 -2.27 -7.69 1.98
C VAL A 106 -3.73 -7.62 1.52
N GLY A 107 -4.59 -8.43 2.14
CA GLY A 107 -5.97 -8.66 1.72
C GLY A 107 -6.05 -9.69 0.59
N HIS A 108 -6.30 -10.96 0.95
CA HIS A 108 -6.38 -12.08 0.01
C HIS A 108 -7.71 -12.84 0.10
N ALA A 109 -8.24 -13.26 -1.05
CA ALA A 109 -9.39 -14.17 -1.16
C ALA A 109 -10.66 -13.72 -0.39
N GLY A 110 -10.99 -12.43 -0.45
CA GLY A 110 -12.13 -11.82 0.23
C GLY A 110 -11.83 -11.28 1.64
N ALA A 111 -10.58 -11.34 2.09
CA ALA A 111 -10.17 -10.81 3.39
C ALA A 111 -9.89 -9.31 3.36
N VAL A 112 -9.82 -8.72 4.56
CA VAL A 112 -9.30 -7.37 4.81
C VAL A 112 -7.91 -7.46 5.44
N GLY A 113 -6.89 -6.97 4.74
CA GLY A 113 -5.52 -6.87 5.26
C GLY A 113 -5.14 -5.43 5.58
N SER A 114 -4.39 -5.23 6.66
CA SER A 114 -3.73 -3.98 6.99
C SER A 114 -2.25 -4.20 7.26
N MET A 115 -1.40 -3.31 6.75
CA MET A 115 0.03 -3.37 6.93
C MET A 115 0.62 -1.99 7.21
N THR A 116 1.45 -1.89 8.24
CA THR A 116 2.21 -0.66 8.57
C THR A 116 3.70 -0.98 8.58
N ILE A 117 4.48 -0.21 7.83
CA ILE A 117 5.95 -0.25 7.84
C ILE A 117 6.41 1.08 8.43
N ALA A 118 6.75 1.07 9.72
CA ALA A 118 7.18 2.28 10.42
C ALA A 118 8.56 2.75 9.96
N ALA A 119 8.93 3.98 10.33
CA ALA A 119 10.27 4.51 10.09
C ALA A 119 11.34 3.57 10.64
N GLY A 120 12.39 3.33 9.86
CA GLY A 120 13.48 2.40 10.20
C GLY A 120 13.15 0.92 9.99
N ALA A 121 11.92 0.57 9.61
CA ALA A 121 11.54 -0.80 9.26
C ALA A 121 11.72 -1.07 7.77
N GLU A 122 11.95 -2.34 7.41
CA GLU A 122 12.14 -2.75 6.02
C GLU A 122 11.31 -3.98 5.66
N VAL A 123 10.66 -3.92 4.49
CA VAL A 123 10.02 -5.07 3.88
C VAL A 123 10.44 -5.14 2.42
N ARG A 124 11.10 -6.23 2.03
CA ARG A 124 11.71 -6.39 0.70
C ARG A 124 11.26 -7.68 0.03
N MET A 125 11.02 -7.61 -1.28
CA MET A 125 10.63 -8.73 -2.13
C MET A 125 11.55 -8.79 -3.36
N PRO A 126 12.83 -9.19 -3.26
CA PRO A 126 13.71 -9.32 -4.42
C PRO A 126 13.68 -10.75 -4.99
N PRO A 127 13.25 -11.04 -6.25
CA PRO A 127 12.49 -10.27 -7.25
C PRO A 127 10.96 -10.51 -7.15
N GLY A 128 10.48 -10.77 -5.93
CA GLY A 128 9.10 -11.15 -5.66
C GLY A 128 8.07 -10.06 -5.91
N ARG A 129 6.81 -10.46 -5.76
CA ARG A 129 5.64 -9.59 -5.96
C ARG A 129 5.02 -9.23 -4.62
N PHE A 130 4.75 -7.94 -4.45
CA PHE A 130 3.94 -7.44 -3.35
C PHE A 130 2.56 -7.07 -3.88
N CYS A 131 1.50 -7.58 -3.26
CA CYS A 131 0.14 -7.38 -3.76
C CYS A 131 -0.76 -6.78 -2.69
N ILE A 132 -1.63 -5.87 -3.10
CA ILE A 132 -2.62 -5.23 -2.23
C ILE A 132 -4.01 -5.51 -2.81
N ALA A 133 -4.88 -6.10 -1.99
CA ALA A 133 -6.17 -6.63 -2.39
C ALA A 133 -6.02 -7.53 -3.62
N HIS A 134 -5.43 -8.71 -3.47
CA HIS A 134 -5.21 -9.63 -4.59
C HIS A 134 -5.94 -10.94 -4.36
N ASN A 135 -6.69 -11.37 -5.37
CA ASN A 135 -7.36 -12.66 -5.41
C ASN A 135 -6.73 -13.54 -6.49
N GLY A 136 -6.86 -14.86 -6.36
CA GLY A 136 -6.68 -15.74 -7.51
C GLY A 136 -7.90 -15.67 -8.44
N VAL A 137 -7.73 -16.07 -9.71
CA VAL A 137 -8.82 -16.13 -10.71
C VAL A 137 -10.06 -16.86 -10.19
N ALA A 138 -9.88 -17.97 -9.44
CA ALA A 138 -10.96 -18.75 -8.85
C ALA A 138 -11.74 -18.01 -7.74
N TRP A 139 -11.17 -16.93 -7.20
CA TRP A 139 -11.72 -16.15 -6.08
C TRP A 139 -12.10 -14.73 -6.49
N ARG A 140 -12.20 -14.46 -7.80
CA ARG A 140 -12.46 -13.13 -8.36
C ARG A 140 -13.70 -12.46 -7.77
N GLU A 141 -14.74 -13.25 -7.47
CA GLU A 141 -16.01 -12.77 -6.90
C GLU A 141 -15.95 -12.42 -5.40
N ARG A 142 -14.79 -12.54 -4.75
CA ARG A 142 -14.61 -12.25 -3.34
C ARG A 142 -13.87 -10.93 -3.17
N PRO A 143 -14.55 -9.77 -3.02
CA PRO A 143 -13.88 -8.49 -2.95
C PRO A 143 -12.96 -8.46 -1.72
N ALA A 144 -11.64 -8.44 -1.96
CA ALA A 144 -10.64 -8.27 -0.91
C ALA A 144 -10.41 -6.77 -0.65
N ARG A 145 -9.84 -6.44 0.50
CA ARG A 145 -9.38 -5.07 0.78
C ARG A 145 -8.00 -5.10 1.39
N GLY A 146 -7.12 -4.21 0.93
CA GLY A 146 -5.78 -4.06 1.47
C GLY A 146 -5.48 -2.60 1.74
N ASP A 147 -4.92 -2.32 2.91
CA ASP A 147 -4.44 -1.01 3.31
C ASP A 147 -2.97 -1.13 3.75
N VAL A 148 -2.09 -0.35 3.14
CA VAL A 148 -0.65 -0.39 3.39
C VAL A 148 -0.13 1.03 3.62
N SER A 149 0.51 1.27 4.75
CA SER A 149 1.14 2.55 5.10
C SER A 149 2.65 2.36 5.27
N VAL A 150 3.44 3.20 4.62
CA VAL A 150 4.90 3.06 4.51
C VAL A 150 5.60 4.35 4.93
N ALA A 151 6.15 4.36 6.15
CA ALA A 151 7.09 5.34 6.67
C ALA A 151 8.55 4.83 6.70
N GLY A 152 8.75 3.52 6.52
CA GLY A 152 10.05 2.87 6.33
C GLY A 152 10.35 2.57 4.86
N LEU A 153 10.84 1.36 4.56
CA LEU A 153 11.09 0.89 3.20
C LEU A 153 10.18 -0.28 2.82
N LEU A 154 9.47 -0.13 1.70
CA LEU A 154 8.87 -1.24 0.95
C LEU A 154 9.59 -1.35 -0.39
N SER A 155 10.14 -2.51 -0.76
CA SER A 155 10.84 -2.68 -2.03
C SER A 155 10.42 -3.96 -2.73
N ALA A 156 9.88 -3.86 -3.95
CA ALA A 156 9.45 -5.01 -4.75
C ALA A 156 9.69 -4.76 -6.24
N ASP A 157 10.03 -5.82 -7.00
CA ASP A 157 10.15 -5.66 -8.46
C ASP A 157 8.79 -5.37 -9.10
N ILE A 158 7.73 -5.98 -8.57
CA ILE A 158 6.35 -5.76 -9.02
C ILE A 158 5.46 -5.50 -7.81
N ILE A 159 4.73 -4.39 -7.85
CA ILE A 159 3.62 -4.12 -6.95
C ILE A 159 2.32 -4.35 -7.72
N GLU A 160 1.44 -5.23 -7.26
CA GLU A 160 0.14 -5.45 -7.87
C GLU A 160 -0.98 -4.88 -7.00
N LEU A 161 -1.85 -4.09 -7.60
CA LEU A 161 -3.05 -3.53 -6.99
C LEU A 161 -4.28 -4.20 -7.61
N THR A 162 -5.22 -4.60 -6.74
CA THR A 162 -6.52 -5.16 -7.13
C THR A 162 -6.43 -6.35 -8.09
N GLY A 163 -5.50 -7.27 -7.84
CA GLY A 163 -5.32 -8.48 -8.64
C GLY A 163 -6.59 -9.32 -8.70
N TYR A 164 -7.11 -9.56 -9.91
CA TYR A 164 -8.26 -10.43 -10.18
C TYR A 164 -9.55 -10.05 -9.41
N PHE A 165 -10.17 -8.94 -9.79
CA PHE A 165 -11.48 -8.47 -9.31
C PHE A 165 -12.58 -8.62 -10.37
N PRO A 166 -13.87 -8.62 -10.01
CA PRO A 166 -14.94 -8.78 -11.01
C PRO A 166 -14.85 -7.67 -12.06
N THR A 167 -14.80 -8.06 -13.35
CA THR A 167 -14.62 -7.14 -14.49
C THR A 167 -15.90 -6.48 -14.96
N ASN A 168 -17.05 -6.89 -14.40
CA ASN A 168 -18.37 -6.44 -14.83
C ASN A 168 -19.00 -5.44 -13.85
N LEU A 169 -18.19 -4.84 -12.97
CA LEU A 169 -18.68 -3.80 -12.08
C LEU A 169 -18.96 -2.53 -12.90
N ALA A 170 -20.17 -2.00 -12.79
CA ALA A 170 -20.46 -0.67 -13.30
C ALA A 170 -19.82 0.38 -12.37
N PRO A 171 -19.31 1.51 -12.91
CA PRO A 171 -18.96 2.65 -12.07
C PRO A 171 -20.14 3.07 -11.17
N PRO A 172 -19.91 3.54 -9.93
CA PRO A 172 -18.60 3.82 -9.34
C PRO A 172 -17.90 2.55 -8.81
N TYR A 173 -16.61 2.45 -9.09
CA TYR A 173 -15.77 1.33 -8.66
C TYR A 173 -15.40 1.45 -7.18
N VAL A 174 -15.47 0.32 -6.46
CA VAL A 174 -15.16 0.26 -5.02
C VAL A 174 -13.66 0.37 -4.79
N LEU A 175 -13.25 1.25 -3.87
CA LEU A 175 -11.85 1.35 -3.41
C LEU A 175 -11.49 0.09 -2.63
N SER A 176 -10.51 -0.66 -3.13
CA SER A 176 -10.10 -1.94 -2.55
C SER A 176 -8.63 -1.99 -2.14
N ALA A 177 -7.75 -1.25 -2.81
CA ALA A 177 -6.33 -1.16 -2.45
C ALA A 177 -5.92 0.28 -2.13
N THR A 178 -5.30 0.46 -0.97
CA THR A 178 -4.65 1.72 -0.59
C THR A 178 -3.17 1.46 -0.32
N LEU A 179 -2.31 2.28 -0.91
CA LEU A 179 -0.88 2.36 -0.61
C LEU A 179 -0.53 3.79 -0.23
N ALA A 180 -0.29 4.06 1.05
CA ALA A 180 0.11 5.35 1.56
C ALA A 180 1.64 5.44 1.72
N LEU A 181 2.22 6.43 1.07
CA LEU A 181 3.63 6.80 1.15
C LEU A 181 3.74 7.92 2.18
N GLU A 182 4.02 7.54 3.42
CA GLU A 182 4.14 8.45 4.55
C GLU A 182 5.43 9.24 4.51
N GLU A 183 5.47 10.34 5.25
CA GLU A 183 6.64 11.21 5.38
C GLU A 183 7.92 10.39 5.70
N GLY A 184 8.98 10.62 4.93
CA GLY A 184 10.25 9.90 5.07
C GLY A 184 10.27 8.47 4.52
N GLY A 185 9.10 7.88 4.25
CA GLY A 185 8.97 6.54 3.71
C GLY A 185 9.36 6.44 2.23
N VAL A 186 9.80 5.25 1.83
CA VAL A 186 10.16 4.93 0.45
C VAL A 186 9.48 3.65 0.00
N VAL A 187 8.78 3.73 -1.12
CA VAL A 187 8.31 2.58 -1.88
C VAL A 187 9.16 2.46 -3.14
N GLU A 188 9.87 1.35 -3.28
CA GLU A 188 10.65 1.01 -4.47
C GLU A 188 9.86 0.02 -5.33
N ALA A 189 9.65 0.37 -6.60
CA ALA A 189 8.91 -0.44 -7.55
C ALA A 189 9.64 -0.54 -8.89
N GLY A 190 9.72 -1.75 -9.44
CA GLY A 190 10.11 -1.94 -10.84
C GLY A 190 8.93 -1.73 -11.80
N LEU A 191 7.75 -2.17 -11.40
CA LEU A 191 6.50 -2.07 -12.15
C LEU A 191 5.32 -2.02 -11.18
N ILE A 192 4.26 -1.31 -11.53
CA ILE A 192 3.00 -1.30 -10.79
C ILE A 192 1.89 -1.87 -11.68
N GLY A 193 1.47 -3.10 -11.38
CA GLY A 193 0.34 -3.75 -12.01
C GLY A 193 -0.97 -3.28 -11.41
N LYS A 194 -1.91 -2.85 -12.25
CA LYS A 194 -3.30 -2.57 -11.88
C LYS A 194 -4.22 -3.49 -12.64
N HIS A 195 -5.03 -4.25 -11.91
CA HIS A 195 -5.90 -5.24 -12.51
C HIS A 195 -7.36 -4.90 -12.27
N ASP A 196 -8.17 -5.17 -13.30
CA ASP A 196 -9.63 -5.18 -13.28
C ASP A 196 -10.32 -3.92 -12.73
N CYS A 197 -11.63 -3.99 -12.54
CA CYS A 197 -12.45 -2.81 -12.33
C CYS A 197 -12.34 -2.17 -10.94
N ALA A 198 -11.76 -2.83 -9.93
CA ALA A 198 -11.67 -2.20 -8.60
C ALA A 198 -10.73 -1.00 -8.59
N ARG A 199 -11.08 0.00 -7.77
CA ARG A 199 -10.30 1.23 -7.66
C ARG A 199 -9.17 1.03 -6.65
N SER A 200 -8.01 1.57 -6.99
CA SER A 200 -6.85 1.63 -6.12
C SER A 200 -6.40 3.08 -5.92
N GLU A 201 -5.81 3.36 -4.76
CA GLU A 201 -5.21 4.66 -4.45
C GLU A 201 -3.76 4.48 -4.01
N ILE A 202 -2.86 5.26 -4.62
CA ILE A 202 -1.53 5.51 -4.06
C ILE A 202 -1.55 6.94 -3.52
N ARG A 203 -1.38 7.10 -2.21
CA ARG A 203 -1.44 8.38 -1.52
C ARG A 203 -0.04 8.85 -1.18
N PHE A 204 0.31 10.05 -1.61
CA PHE A 204 1.55 10.71 -1.25
C PHE A 204 1.29 11.63 -0.07
N ASN A 205 1.70 11.20 1.13
CA ASN A 205 1.65 11.95 2.38
C ASN A 205 3.04 12.52 2.73
N GLY A 206 3.86 12.82 1.71
CA GLY A 206 5.26 13.25 1.86
C GLY A 206 6.30 12.15 1.62
N GLY A 207 5.89 10.90 1.35
CA GLY A 207 6.80 9.80 1.01
C GLY A 207 7.25 9.77 -0.45
N THR A 208 8.14 8.83 -0.76
CA THR A 208 8.81 8.70 -2.07
C THR A 208 8.42 7.43 -2.79
N LEU A 209 8.01 7.56 -4.06
CA LEU A 209 7.97 6.46 -5.01
C LEU A 209 9.27 6.46 -5.81
N ARG A 210 10.10 5.42 -5.61
CA ARG A 210 11.38 5.25 -6.29
C ARG A 210 11.30 4.13 -7.33
N THR A 211 11.81 4.39 -8.53
CA THR A 211 11.81 3.39 -9.60
C THR A 211 13.07 2.52 -9.57
N LEU A 212 12.91 1.22 -9.83
CA LEU A 212 14.03 0.25 -9.85
C LEU A 212 14.62 0.00 -11.25
N LYS A 213 13.86 0.25 -12.33
CA LYS A 213 14.28 -0.02 -13.71
C LYS A 213 13.68 0.97 -14.71
N ASP A 214 14.22 1.01 -15.92
CA ASP A 214 13.63 1.80 -17.00
C ASP A 214 12.25 1.26 -17.37
N THR A 215 11.31 2.15 -17.67
CA THR A 215 9.93 1.81 -18.00
C THR A 215 9.43 2.63 -19.19
N THR A 216 8.76 1.96 -20.13
CA THR A 216 7.90 2.61 -21.13
C THR A 216 6.49 2.86 -20.60
N SER A 217 6.12 2.15 -19.51
CA SER A 217 4.95 2.43 -18.70
C SER A 217 5.16 1.84 -17.30
N LEU A 218 5.30 2.69 -16.28
CA LEU A 218 5.44 2.28 -14.88
C LEU A 218 4.18 1.56 -14.38
N PHE A 219 3.01 2.01 -14.84
CA PHE A 219 1.72 1.41 -14.54
C PHE A 219 1.25 0.56 -15.71
N THR A 220 0.79 -0.67 -15.45
CA THR A 220 0.33 -1.61 -16.50
C THR A 220 -1.00 -2.27 -16.14
N GLY A 221 -1.74 -2.73 -17.15
CA GLY A 221 -3.00 -3.45 -16.97
C GLY A 221 -4.24 -2.55 -17.07
N GLN A 222 -5.40 -3.12 -16.69
CA GLN A 222 -6.75 -2.59 -16.99
C GLN A 222 -7.46 -1.94 -15.80
N GLY A 223 -6.78 -1.76 -14.66
CA GLY A 223 -7.42 -1.17 -13.47
C GLY A 223 -7.43 0.35 -13.38
N ILE A 224 -8.07 0.87 -12.32
CA ILE A 224 -8.15 2.31 -12.03
C ILE A 224 -7.28 2.61 -10.83
N VAL A 225 -6.29 3.49 -11.03
CA VAL A 225 -5.39 3.95 -9.99
C VAL A 225 -5.44 5.46 -9.92
N ASP A 226 -5.75 5.98 -8.73
CA ASP A 226 -5.53 7.38 -8.42
C ASP A 226 -4.21 7.56 -7.67
N LEU A 227 -3.37 8.45 -8.18
CA LEU A 227 -2.21 8.98 -7.48
C LEU A 227 -2.67 10.27 -6.80
N VAL A 228 -2.86 10.21 -5.48
CA VAL A 228 -3.44 11.31 -4.70
C VAL A 228 -2.34 12.02 -3.93
N ILE A 229 -2.20 13.32 -4.14
CA ILE A 229 -1.24 14.15 -3.43
C ILE A 229 -1.94 14.82 -2.26
N ALA A 230 -1.49 14.55 -1.04
CA ALA A 230 -2.05 15.18 0.16
C ALA A 230 -1.72 16.68 0.18
N ASP A 231 -2.60 17.47 0.81
CA ASP A 231 -2.40 18.90 0.95
C ASP A 231 -1.11 19.24 1.69
N ASN A 232 -0.48 20.33 1.28
CA ASN A 232 0.79 20.84 1.82
C ASN A 232 1.97 19.85 1.72
N THR A 233 1.84 18.79 0.91
CA THR A 233 2.90 17.83 0.66
C THR A 233 3.28 17.80 -0.82
N GLY A 234 4.43 17.20 -1.12
CA GLY A 234 4.84 16.89 -2.48
C GLY A 234 4.78 15.39 -2.75
N ALA A 235 4.19 14.99 -3.88
CA ALA A 235 4.39 13.65 -4.41
C ALA A 235 5.83 13.52 -4.92
N VAL A 236 6.66 12.78 -4.19
CA VAL A 236 8.07 12.60 -4.54
C VAL A 236 8.21 11.40 -5.47
N PHE A 237 8.57 11.68 -6.73
CA PHE A 237 8.97 10.67 -7.71
C PHE A 237 10.49 10.69 -7.86
N ASP A 238 11.14 9.61 -7.45
CA ASP A 238 12.58 9.41 -7.58
C ASP A 238 12.88 8.42 -8.70
N THR A 239 13.42 8.92 -9.82
CA THR A 239 13.73 8.05 -10.94
C THR A 239 14.93 7.15 -10.68
N ASN A 240 15.75 7.42 -9.65
CA ASN A 240 16.94 6.64 -9.36
C ASN A 240 17.86 6.43 -10.60
N GLY A 241 17.97 7.49 -11.42
CA GLY A 241 18.73 7.47 -12.67
C GLY A 241 18.05 6.77 -13.86
N LYS A 242 16.79 6.34 -13.73
CA LYS A 242 16.03 5.61 -14.77
C LYS A 242 15.18 6.53 -15.65
N THR A 243 14.85 6.06 -16.84
CA THR A 243 13.80 6.64 -17.69
C THR A 243 12.46 6.02 -17.30
N VAL A 244 11.52 6.87 -16.89
CA VAL A 244 10.22 6.47 -16.34
C VAL A 244 9.11 7.17 -17.09
N VAL A 245 8.15 6.41 -17.60
CA VAL A 245 6.97 6.95 -18.27
C VAL A 245 5.72 6.49 -17.54
N ILE A 246 4.81 7.42 -17.27
CA ILE A 246 3.49 7.13 -16.66
C ILE A 246 2.42 7.35 -17.72
N THR A 247 1.72 6.27 -18.09
CA THR A 247 0.64 6.26 -19.10
C THR A 247 -0.71 5.94 -18.43
N PRO A 248 -1.86 6.26 -19.06
CA PRO A 248 -3.19 6.00 -18.49
C PRO A 248 -3.49 4.51 -18.26
N GLY A 249 -2.67 3.59 -18.76
CA GLY A 249 -2.94 2.16 -18.80
C GLY A 249 -3.94 1.79 -19.90
N VAL A 250 -4.40 0.53 -19.87
CA VAL A 250 -5.27 -0.02 -20.94
C VAL A 250 -6.74 0.17 -20.56
N SER A 251 -7.54 0.73 -21.46
CA SER A 251 -9.00 0.89 -21.30
C SER A 251 -9.67 -0.45 -20.95
N PRO A 252 -10.66 -0.48 -20.01
CA PRO A 252 -11.31 0.65 -19.33
C PRO A 252 -10.53 1.25 -18.14
N GLY A 253 -9.25 0.89 -17.96
CA GLY A 253 -8.42 1.38 -16.88
C GLY A 253 -7.95 2.83 -17.05
N SER A 254 -7.55 3.43 -15.92
CA SER A 254 -6.98 4.78 -15.86
C SER A 254 -5.87 4.87 -14.82
N VAL A 255 -4.95 5.82 -15.03
CA VAL A 255 -4.02 6.33 -14.02
C VAL A 255 -4.23 7.82 -13.96
N CYS A 256 -4.64 8.35 -12.80
CA CYS A 256 -4.93 9.77 -12.67
C CYS A 256 -4.15 10.36 -11.49
N LEU A 257 -3.29 11.33 -11.77
CA LEU A 257 -2.55 12.12 -10.79
C LEU A 257 -3.33 13.39 -10.45
N ARG A 258 -3.67 13.56 -9.18
CA ARG A 258 -4.52 14.64 -8.71
C ARG A 258 -4.19 15.05 -7.28
N GLY A 259 -4.48 16.30 -6.95
CA GLY A 259 -4.54 16.72 -5.55
C GLY A 259 -5.68 16.03 -4.80
N GLN A 260 -5.59 16.06 -3.48
CA GLN A 260 -6.70 15.66 -2.60
C GLN A 260 -7.93 16.56 -2.84
N THR A 261 -9.12 15.98 -2.79
CA THR A 261 -10.40 16.68 -3.08
C THR A 261 -11.50 16.35 -2.07
N ASN A 262 -11.14 15.89 -0.86
CA ASN A 262 -12.13 15.67 0.19
C ASN A 262 -12.66 17.02 0.71
N ALA A 263 -13.72 17.01 1.53
CA ALA A 263 -14.37 18.26 1.99
C ALA A 263 -13.45 19.22 2.77
N ALA A 264 -12.35 18.72 3.32
CA ALA A 264 -11.34 19.51 4.02
C ALA A 264 -10.16 19.91 3.13
N ALA A 265 -10.13 19.48 1.86
CA ALA A 265 -9.00 19.65 1.01
C ALA A 265 -8.87 21.09 0.52
N ILE A 266 -7.66 21.61 0.57
CA ILE A 266 -7.27 22.88 -0.08
C ILE A 266 -6.69 22.65 -1.48
N GLY A 267 -6.40 21.40 -1.85
CA GLY A 267 -6.05 20.97 -3.22
C GLY A 267 -4.65 21.41 -3.66
N ASN A 268 -3.78 21.74 -2.73
CA ASN A 268 -2.49 22.39 -3.01
C ASN A 268 -1.29 21.42 -3.05
N GLY A 269 -1.53 20.12 -3.01
CA GLY A 269 -0.49 19.09 -3.14
C GLY A 269 0.33 19.26 -4.42
N GLY A 270 1.66 19.25 -4.29
CA GLY A 270 2.63 19.49 -5.37
C GLY A 270 3.37 18.24 -5.84
N LEU A 271 4.32 18.41 -6.75
CA LEU A 271 5.16 17.31 -7.27
C LEU A 271 6.64 17.62 -7.07
N VAL A 272 7.40 16.63 -6.61
CA VAL A 272 8.86 16.71 -6.49
C VAL A 272 9.50 15.60 -7.32
N LYS A 273 10.36 15.99 -8.27
CA LYS A 273 11.14 15.07 -9.10
C LYS A 273 12.57 14.96 -8.56
N LYS A 274 13.02 13.72 -8.31
CA LYS A 274 14.40 13.34 -7.91
C LYS A 274 15.01 12.34 -8.89
N GLY A 275 16.32 12.12 -8.77
CA GLY A 275 17.10 11.20 -9.61
C GLY A 275 17.48 11.77 -10.98
N GLU A 276 18.65 11.42 -11.49
CA GLU A 276 19.19 12.00 -12.74
C GLU A 276 18.43 11.59 -14.02
N GLY A 277 17.59 10.57 -13.93
CA GLY A 277 16.84 10.07 -15.09
C GLY A 277 15.63 10.93 -15.47
N MET A 278 14.92 10.50 -16.50
CA MET A 278 13.73 11.18 -17.03
C MET A 278 12.45 10.67 -16.37
N LEU A 279 11.55 11.57 -16.00
CA LEU A 279 10.15 11.26 -15.67
C LEU A 279 9.24 11.96 -16.67
N ALA A 280 8.42 11.19 -17.39
CA ALA A 280 7.44 11.72 -18.33
C ALA A 280 6.03 11.23 -17.99
N PHE A 281 5.09 12.16 -17.89
CA PHE A 281 3.68 11.85 -17.85
C PHE A 281 3.11 11.89 -19.26
N GLN A 282 2.43 10.83 -19.66
CA GLN A 282 1.70 10.70 -20.91
C GLN A 282 0.23 10.41 -20.60
N LEU A 283 -0.33 11.21 -19.69
CA LEU A 283 -1.69 11.09 -19.20
C LEU A 283 -2.62 12.05 -19.96
N PRO A 284 -3.90 11.69 -20.19
CA PRO A 284 -4.90 12.64 -20.64
C PRO A 284 -4.98 13.83 -19.67
N PRO A 285 -5.32 15.05 -20.13
CA PRO A 285 -5.44 16.23 -19.26
C PRO A 285 -6.41 16.02 -18.08
N SER A 286 -7.47 15.23 -18.26
CA SER A 286 -8.41 14.87 -17.19
C SER A 286 -7.82 13.98 -16.09
N CYS A 287 -6.63 13.41 -16.30
CA CYS A 287 -5.94 12.52 -15.38
C CYS A 287 -4.56 13.04 -14.96
N ASN A 288 -4.21 14.27 -15.29
CA ASN A 288 -3.11 14.99 -14.65
C ASN A 288 -3.62 16.36 -14.25
N THR A 289 -4.19 16.46 -13.04
CA THR A 289 -5.03 17.60 -12.64
C THR A 289 -4.56 18.33 -11.38
N PHE A 290 -3.44 17.91 -10.78
CA PHE A 290 -2.89 18.60 -9.61
C PHE A 290 -2.44 20.03 -9.96
N THR A 291 -2.60 20.97 -9.04
CA THR A 291 -2.28 22.39 -9.26
C THR A 291 -1.17 22.91 -8.35
N GLY A 292 -0.74 22.11 -7.37
CA GLY A 292 0.35 22.49 -6.46
C GLY A 292 1.69 22.65 -7.16
N ALA A 293 2.64 23.23 -6.42
CA ALA A 293 3.97 23.58 -6.91
C ALA A 293 4.74 22.35 -7.45
N VAL A 294 5.57 22.59 -8.46
CA VAL A 294 6.44 21.58 -9.07
C VAL A 294 7.89 21.91 -8.75
N THR A 295 8.63 20.95 -8.21
CA THR A 295 10.06 21.08 -7.93
C THR A 295 10.84 19.99 -8.66
N VAL A 296 11.79 20.38 -9.49
CA VAL A 296 12.71 19.45 -10.18
C VAL A 296 14.08 19.59 -9.53
N LEU A 297 14.48 18.57 -8.77
CA LEU A 297 15.75 18.55 -8.06
C LEU A 297 16.88 17.97 -8.91
N ALA A 298 16.56 17.03 -9.81
CA ALA A 298 17.53 16.35 -10.67
C ALA A 298 16.86 15.75 -11.92
N GLY A 299 17.66 15.57 -12.97
CA GLY A 299 17.24 14.93 -14.22
C GLY A 299 16.23 15.76 -15.01
N VAL A 300 15.33 15.05 -15.71
CA VAL A 300 14.34 15.67 -16.61
C VAL A 300 12.93 15.37 -16.12
N LEU A 301 12.07 16.40 -16.06
CA LEU A 301 10.63 16.25 -15.86
C LEU A 301 9.86 16.75 -17.09
N ASP A 302 8.98 15.90 -17.61
CA ASP A 302 7.95 16.26 -18.59
C ASP A 302 6.57 15.96 -17.98
N LEU A 303 5.80 17.00 -17.69
CA LEU A 303 4.45 16.84 -17.14
C LEU A 303 3.43 16.38 -18.19
N GLY A 304 3.78 16.38 -19.48
CA GLY A 304 2.89 15.98 -20.56
C GLY A 304 1.69 16.91 -20.78
N ARG A 305 1.66 18.07 -20.11
CA ARG A 305 0.62 19.08 -20.21
C ARG A 305 1.16 20.48 -19.89
N PRO A 306 0.44 21.54 -20.27
CA PRO A 306 0.71 22.90 -19.79
C PRO A 306 0.59 23.01 -18.27
N LEU A 307 1.27 24.01 -17.71
CA LEU A 307 1.11 24.39 -16.30
C LEU A 307 -0.31 24.90 -16.05
N ALA A 308 -0.85 24.58 -14.87
CA ALA A 308 -2.09 25.20 -14.42
C ALA A 308 -1.87 26.70 -14.13
N GLU A 309 -2.95 27.47 -14.15
CA GLU A 309 -2.91 28.88 -13.78
C GLU A 309 -2.26 29.05 -12.39
N HIS A 310 -1.31 29.98 -12.28
CA HIS A 310 -0.53 30.25 -11.07
C HIS A 310 0.31 29.07 -10.52
N GLN A 311 0.45 27.97 -11.27
CA GLN A 311 1.33 26.87 -10.86
C GLN A 311 2.79 27.29 -10.94
N THR A 312 3.51 27.17 -9.82
CA THR A 312 4.92 27.52 -9.75
C THR A 312 5.79 26.32 -10.09
N VAL A 313 6.93 26.59 -10.75
CA VAL A 313 7.96 25.58 -11.05
C VAL A 313 9.30 26.07 -10.54
N THR A 314 9.97 25.24 -9.74
CA THR A 314 11.36 25.45 -9.29
C THR A 314 12.23 24.37 -9.91
N VAL A 315 13.30 24.76 -10.59
CA VAL A 315 14.25 23.84 -11.25
C VAL A 315 15.63 24.09 -10.67
N SER A 316 16.23 23.05 -10.10
CA SER A 316 17.59 23.11 -9.55
C SER A 316 18.63 23.19 -10.67
N GLU A 317 19.83 23.68 -10.36
CA GLU A 317 20.94 23.73 -11.31
C GLU A 317 21.21 22.33 -11.90
N GLY A 318 21.35 22.23 -13.23
CA GLY A 318 21.55 20.97 -13.95
C GLY A 318 20.28 20.15 -14.21
N ALA A 319 19.16 20.43 -13.55
CA ALA A 319 17.88 19.80 -13.82
C ALA A 319 17.14 20.49 -14.98
N ASN A 320 16.20 19.77 -15.59
CA ASN A 320 15.44 20.24 -16.75
C ASN A 320 13.94 20.02 -16.56
N PHE A 321 13.16 21.00 -17.00
CA PHE A 321 11.71 20.93 -17.07
C PHE A 321 11.25 21.16 -18.50
N VAL A 322 10.45 20.24 -19.05
CA VAL A 322 9.90 20.36 -20.40
C VAL A 322 8.64 21.23 -20.35
N VAL A 323 8.68 22.36 -21.04
CA VAL A 323 7.53 23.25 -21.21
C VAL A 323 6.67 22.74 -22.37
N ARG A 324 5.35 22.70 -22.17
CA ARG A 324 4.37 22.35 -23.19
C ARG A 324 3.49 23.56 -23.48
N ASP A 325 3.29 23.86 -24.76
CA ASP A 325 2.38 24.93 -25.19
C ASP A 325 0.92 24.53 -24.96
N ALA A 326 0.07 25.55 -24.72
CA ALA A 326 -1.36 25.39 -24.49
C ALA A 326 -2.15 25.07 -25.76
#